data_AF-A0AAP7CLF8-F1
#
_entry.id   AF-A0AAP7CLF8-F1
#
_cell.length_a   1.000
_cell.length_b   1.000
_cell.length_c   1.000
_cell.angle_alpha   90.00
_cell.angle_beta   90.00
_cell.angle_gamma   90.00
#
_symmetry.space_group_name_H-M   'P 1'
#
loop_
_entity.id
_entity.type
_entity.pdbx_description
1 polymer ?
#
loop_
_entity_poly.entity_id
_entity_poly.type
_entity_poly.pdbx_seq_one_letter_code
_entity_poly.pdbx_strand_id
1 'polypeptide(L)'
;MSNRDVQPFQFACPECSEQITFTFGLDNLEGAIEINEFNGPFTGENHFIDLYLDFPASFDKYIKGETAFMRVVSSMGKDSFYHLSLKLELLNKLGEHHRTLKRLISQYKQGNIKGFDKVIKSLTDLNFPPLKTHKKEDIIAALYSATSVISSPLTIHEHNKELSERMPELLLNLYTGHNNNLSEFFDSLCCLKYKLTYLY
;
A
#
# COMPACT_ATOMS: atom_id res chain seq x y z
N MET A 1 8.01 8.46 -8.92
CA MET A 1 9.21 7.64 -8.75
C MET A 1 8.95 6.76 -7.57
N SER A 2 8.73 5.48 -7.85
CA SER A 2 8.59 4.47 -6.82
C SER A 2 9.96 4.30 -6.15
N ASN A 3 9.98 3.97 -4.87
CA ASN A 3 11.23 3.56 -4.23
C ASN A 3 11.82 2.30 -4.88
N ARG A 4 11.13 1.65 -5.83
CA ARG A 4 11.61 0.53 -6.64
C ARG A 4 12.41 0.94 -7.89
N ASP A 5 12.36 2.21 -8.30
CA ASP A 5 12.97 2.65 -9.58
C ASP A 5 14.49 2.76 -9.49
N VAL A 6 15.00 3.18 -8.32
CA VAL A 6 16.43 3.31 -8.02
C VAL A 6 16.67 2.84 -6.60
N GLN A 7 17.45 1.77 -6.42
CA GLN A 7 17.71 1.20 -5.10
C GLN A 7 19.18 0.84 -4.90
N PRO A 8 19.87 1.46 -3.91
CA PRO A 8 21.22 1.09 -3.58
C PRO A 8 21.22 -0.21 -2.75
N PHE A 9 22.07 -1.14 -3.15
CA PHE A 9 22.36 -2.37 -2.43
C PHE A 9 23.83 -2.39 -2.02
N GLN A 10 24.08 -2.97 -0.85
CA GLN A 10 25.41 -3.15 -0.30
C GLN A 10 25.51 -4.54 0.32
N PHE A 11 26.54 -5.29 -0.08
CA PHE A 11 26.86 -6.61 0.45
C PHE A 11 28.33 -6.67 0.83
N ALA A 12 28.67 -7.58 1.73
CA ALA A 12 30.05 -7.94 1.99
C ALA A 12 30.39 -9.23 1.22
N CYS A 13 31.52 -9.24 0.53
CA CYS A 13 32.03 -10.46 -0.09
C CYS A 13 32.26 -11.52 1.00
N PRO A 14 31.72 -12.73 0.87
CA PRO A 14 31.83 -13.77 1.90
C PRO A 14 33.26 -14.31 2.07
N GLU A 15 34.15 -14.12 1.09
CA GLU A 15 35.53 -14.60 1.14
C GLU A 15 36.50 -13.53 1.67
N CYS A 16 36.46 -12.31 1.12
CA CYS A 16 37.42 -11.25 1.43
C CYS A 16 36.86 -10.09 2.27
N SER A 17 35.56 -10.10 2.59
CA SER A 17 34.85 -9.02 3.30
C SER A 17 34.89 -7.65 2.59
N GLU A 18 35.33 -7.60 1.33
CA GLU A 18 35.27 -6.39 0.52
C GLU A 18 33.82 -5.99 0.26
N GLN A 19 33.57 -4.68 0.21
CA GLN A 19 32.23 -4.15 0.01
C GLN A 19 31.84 -4.21 -1.48
N ILE A 20 30.76 -4.90 -1.78
CA ILE A 20 30.12 -4.92 -3.10
C ILE A 20 28.95 -3.95 -3.04
N THR A 21 28.96 -2.94 -3.90
CA THR A 21 27.90 -1.92 -3.96
C THR A 21 27.34 -1.85 -5.37
N PHE A 22 26.02 -1.84 -5.51
CA PHE A 22 25.40 -1.51 -6.79
C PHE A 22 24.07 -0.79 -6.60
N THR A 23 23.65 0.00 -7.58
CA THR A 23 22.31 0.61 -7.55
C THR A 23 21.44 0.00 -8.64
N PHE A 24 20.43 -0.76 -8.24
CA PHE A 24 19.42 -1.25 -9.18
C PHE A 24 18.75 -0.06 -9.88
N GLY A 25 18.63 -0.10 -11.20
CA GLY A 25 18.13 1.01 -12.02
C GLY A 25 19.19 2.01 -12.51
N LEU A 26 20.46 1.82 -12.14
CA LEU A 26 21.62 2.56 -12.66
C LEU A 26 22.76 1.59 -13.01
N ASP A 27 23.59 1.93 -14.01
CA ASP A 27 24.77 1.14 -14.38
C ASP A 27 25.98 1.49 -13.49
N ASN A 28 25.87 1.25 -12.19
CA ASN A 28 26.95 1.47 -11.23
C ASN A 28 27.20 0.23 -10.35
N LEU A 29 28.24 -0.52 -10.68
CA LEU A 29 28.72 -1.66 -9.89
C LEU A 29 30.14 -1.35 -9.38
N GLU A 30 30.32 -1.45 -8.07
CA GLU A 30 31.61 -1.26 -7.39
C GLU A 30 31.94 -2.52 -6.57
N GLY A 31 33.22 -2.93 -6.57
CA GLY A 31 33.69 -4.09 -5.80
C GLY A 31 33.34 -5.46 -6.41
N ALA A 32 32.84 -5.49 -7.65
CA ALA A 32 32.57 -6.73 -8.40
C ALA A 32 32.84 -6.54 -9.89
N ILE A 33 33.13 -7.65 -10.58
CA ILE A 33 33.36 -7.71 -12.03
C ILE A 33 32.28 -8.60 -12.64
N GLU A 34 31.66 -8.14 -13.71
CA GLU A 34 30.70 -8.94 -14.48
C GLU A 34 31.42 -10.08 -15.22
N ILE A 35 30.93 -11.30 -15.08
CA ILE A 35 31.47 -12.49 -15.76
C ILE A 35 30.65 -12.73 -17.03
N ASN A 36 31.25 -12.49 -18.19
CA ASN A 36 30.59 -12.63 -19.50
C ASN A 36 30.28 -14.09 -19.87
N GLU A 37 31.10 -15.05 -19.42
CA GLU A 37 30.90 -16.48 -19.64
C GLU A 37 30.29 -17.13 -18.39
N PHE A 38 28.98 -16.95 -18.24
CA PHE A 38 28.23 -17.46 -17.12
C PHE A 38 27.52 -18.78 -17.47
N ASN A 39 28.08 -19.91 -17.02
CA ASN A 39 27.51 -21.26 -17.25
C ASN A 39 26.20 -21.54 -16.47
N GLY A 40 25.72 -20.57 -15.70
CA GLY A 40 24.42 -20.56 -15.04
C GLY A 40 24.51 -20.39 -13.52
N PRO A 41 23.44 -19.90 -12.86
CA PRO A 41 23.48 -19.48 -11.46
C PRO A 41 23.52 -20.61 -10.42
N PHE A 42 23.48 -21.87 -10.85
CA PHE A 42 22.99 -22.98 -10.03
C PHE A 42 23.94 -24.19 -9.98
N THR A 43 25.25 -23.98 -10.12
CA THR A 43 26.26 -25.04 -9.94
C THR A 43 26.57 -25.31 -8.45
N GLY A 44 26.13 -24.41 -7.55
CA GLY A 44 26.44 -24.47 -6.12
C GLY A 44 27.85 -23.99 -5.75
N GLU A 45 28.65 -23.61 -6.75
CA GLU A 45 30.01 -23.09 -6.59
C GLU A 45 30.00 -21.58 -6.29
N ASN A 46 29.00 -20.86 -6.77
CA ASN A 46 28.85 -19.43 -6.56
C ASN A 46 27.81 -19.13 -5.47
N HIS A 47 28.09 -18.10 -4.66
CA HIS A 47 27.09 -17.57 -3.73
C HIS A 47 25.89 -17.00 -4.49
N PHE A 48 24.70 -17.34 -4.02
CA PHE A 48 23.44 -16.87 -4.60
C PHE A 48 22.72 -15.96 -3.60
N ILE A 49 22.28 -14.79 -4.07
CA ILE A 49 21.49 -13.85 -3.29
C ILE A 49 20.18 -13.65 -4.02
N ASP A 50 19.08 -14.08 -3.41
CA ASP A 50 17.74 -13.84 -3.94
C ASP A 50 17.27 -12.45 -3.56
N LEU A 51 17.32 -11.53 -4.52
CA LEU A 51 16.84 -10.16 -4.33
C LEU A 51 15.39 -10.05 -4.79
N TYR A 52 14.49 -10.32 -3.86
CA TYR A 52 13.10 -9.95 -4.03
C TYR A 52 12.83 -8.69 -3.21
N LEU A 53 12.56 -7.57 -3.88
CA LEU A 53 12.47 -6.23 -3.27
C LEU A 53 11.45 -6.12 -2.11
N ASP A 54 10.51 -7.06 -2.05
CA ASP A 54 9.44 -7.10 -1.06
C ASP A 54 9.69 -8.12 0.07
N PHE A 55 10.78 -8.89 0.03
CA PHE A 55 11.08 -9.94 1.00
C PHE A 55 12.50 -9.81 1.58
N PRO A 56 12.73 -10.33 2.80
CA PRO A 56 14.08 -10.38 3.36
C PRO A 56 15.02 -11.16 2.43
N ALA A 57 16.20 -10.59 2.14
CA ALA A 57 17.22 -11.30 1.39
C ALA A 57 17.69 -12.54 2.17
N SER A 58 17.85 -13.67 1.48
CA SER A 58 18.41 -14.89 2.04
C SER A 58 19.76 -15.20 1.42
N PHE A 59 20.75 -15.49 2.26
CA PHE A 59 22.13 -15.86 1.86
C PHE A 59 22.35 -17.38 1.89
N ASP A 60 21.26 -18.16 1.93
CA ASP A 60 21.32 -19.62 1.95
C ASP A 60 21.81 -20.17 0.61
N LYS A 61 22.30 -21.42 0.63
CA LYS A 61 22.53 -22.17 -0.62
C LYS A 61 21.23 -22.22 -1.41
N TYR A 62 21.31 -21.90 -2.70
CA TYR A 62 20.17 -22.02 -3.59
C TYR A 62 19.65 -23.46 -3.62
N ILE A 63 18.38 -23.65 -3.29
CA ILE A 63 17.65 -24.90 -3.48
C ILE A 63 16.56 -24.63 -4.52
N LYS A 64 16.57 -25.41 -5.60
CA LYS A 64 15.56 -25.28 -6.66
C LYS A 64 14.16 -25.48 -6.07
N GLY A 65 13.32 -24.46 -6.16
CA GLY A 65 11.98 -24.49 -5.58
C GLY A 65 11.84 -23.82 -4.21
N GLU A 66 12.94 -23.35 -3.60
CA GLU A 66 12.95 -22.70 -2.28
C GLU A 66 13.55 -21.29 -2.30
N THR A 67 13.29 -20.55 -3.38
CA THR A 67 13.62 -19.12 -3.42
C THR A 67 12.90 -18.37 -2.29
N ALA A 68 13.41 -17.21 -1.86
CA ALA A 68 12.76 -16.38 -0.83
C ALA A 68 11.31 -16.08 -1.22
N PHE A 69 11.07 -15.80 -2.50
CA PHE A 69 9.73 -15.69 -3.07
C PHE A 69 8.88 -16.94 -2.83
N MET A 70 9.36 -18.13 -3.23
CA MET A 70 8.58 -19.37 -3.11
C MET A 70 8.31 -19.73 -1.64
N ARG A 71 9.29 -19.52 -0.76
CA ARG A 71 9.14 -19.73 0.70
C ARG A 71 8.05 -18.82 1.27
N VAL A 72 8.05 -17.53 0.92
CA VAL A 72 7.03 -16.60 1.42
C VAL A 72 5.65 -16.89 0.83
N VAL A 73 5.55 -17.20 -0.47
CA VAL A 73 4.27 -17.58 -1.08
C VAL A 73 3.72 -18.87 -0.45
N SER A 74 4.59 -19.84 -0.15
CA SER A 74 4.18 -21.08 0.52
C SER A 74 3.71 -20.88 1.96
N SER A 75 4.28 -19.91 2.69
CA SER A 75 3.94 -19.66 4.09
C SER A 75 2.74 -18.71 4.26
N MET A 76 2.62 -17.68 3.42
CA MET A 76 1.47 -16.77 3.41
C MET A 76 0.23 -17.35 2.73
N GLY A 77 0.41 -18.33 1.84
CA GLY A 77 -0.62 -18.81 0.93
C GLY A 77 -0.75 -17.94 -0.33
N LYS A 78 -1.06 -18.59 -1.45
CA LYS A 78 -1.12 -17.98 -2.78
C LYS A 78 -2.13 -16.83 -2.88
N ASP A 79 -3.29 -16.98 -2.24
CA ASP A 79 -4.37 -15.98 -2.31
C ASP A 79 -4.00 -14.71 -1.54
N SER A 80 -3.42 -14.85 -0.34
CA SER A 80 -2.92 -13.73 0.46
C SER A 80 -1.85 -12.94 -0.29
N PHE A 81 -0.92 -13.65 -0.95
CA PHE A 81 0.09 -13.01 -1.79
C PHE A 81 -0.53 -12.27 -2.98
N TYR A 82 -1.49 -12.88 -3.66
CA TYR A 82 -2.18 -12.24 -4.78
C TYR A 82 -2.90 -10.95 -4.34
N HIS A 83 -3.61 -10.99 -3.20
CA HIS A 83 -4.24 -9.80 -2.63
C HIS A 83 -3.22 -8.72 -2.25
N LEU A 84 -2.09 -9.09 -1.66
CA LEU A 84 -1.01 -8.16 -1.34
C LEU A 84 -0.43 -7.53 -2.62
N SER A 85 -0.15 -8.34 -3.64
CA SER A 85 0.38 -7.87 -4.92
C SER A 85 -0.56 -6.86 -5.59
N LEU A 86 -1.87 -7.15 -5.63
CA LEU A 86 -2.87 -6.21 -6.17
C LEU A 86 -2.91 -4.89 -5.41
N LYS A 87 -2.80 -4.93 -4.07
CA LYS A 87 -2.75 -3.72 -3.23
C LYS A 87 -1.50 -2.90 -3.52
N LEU A 88 -0.34 -3.54 -3.64
CA LEU A 88 0.93 -2.88 -3.95
C LEU A 88 0.91 -2.25 -5.34
N GLU A 89 0.37 -2.95 -6.34
CA GLU A 89 0.20 -2.42 -7.70
C GLU A 89 -0.68 -1.17 -7.71
N LEU A 90 -1.81 -1.21 -7.00
CA LEU A 90 -2.69 -0.04 -6.87
C LEU A 90 -2.01 1.11 -6.13
N LEU A 91 -1.24 0.84 -5.06
CA LEU A 91 -0.46 1.87 -4.36
C LEU A 91 0.58 2.53 -5.26
N ASN A 92 1.30 1.75 -6.08
CA ASN A 92 2.26 2.29 -7.03
C ASN A 92 1.56 3.21 -8.03
N LYS A 93 0.44 2.77 -8.59
CA LYS A 93 -0.36 3.56 -9.54
C LYS A 93 -0.91 4.86 -8.91
N LEU A 94 -1.39 4.80 -7.67
CA LEU A 94 -1.84 5.98 -6.93
C LEU A 94 -0.66 6.93 -6.65
N GLY A 95 0.53 6.39 -6.36
CA GLY A 95 1.76 7.14 -6.14
C GLY A 95 2.19 7.96 -7.35
N GLU A 96 2.07 7.42 -8.56
CA GLU A 96 2.34 8.15 -9.81
C GLU A 96 1.44 9.38 -9.97
N HIS A 97 0.19 9.28 -9.53
CA HIS A 97 -0.80 10.34 -9.63
C HIS A 97 -0.94 11.22 -8.38
N HIS A 98 -0.04 11.13 -7.39
CA HIS A 98 -0.20 11.78 -6.08
C HIS A 98 -0.52 13.29 -6.19
N ARG A 99 0.17 14.01 -7.10
CA ARG A 99 -0.02 15.45 -7.29
C ARG A 99 -1.41 15.76 -7.83
N THR A 100 -1.85 14.95 -8.79
CA THR A 100 -3.14 15.08 -9.45
C THR A 100 -4.28 14.75 -8.48
N LEU A 101 -4.14 13.71 -7.66
CA LEU A 101 -5.09 13.36 -6.60
C LEU A 101 -5.18 14.46 -5.53
N LYS A 102 -4.06 15.04 -5.10
CA LYS A 102 -4.06 16.20 -4.18
C LYS A 102 -4.76 17.41 -4.81
N ARG A 103 -4.56 17.63 -6.11
CA ARG A 103 -5.22 18.69 -6.87
C ARG A 103 -6.73 18.45 -6.94
N LEU A 104 -7.19 17.22 -7.15
CA LEU A 104 -8.62 16.86 -7.16
C LEU A 104 -9.32 17.34 -5.88
N ILE A 105 -8.78 16.97 -4.72
CA ILE A 105 -9.33 17.37 -3.40
C ILE A 105 -9.29 18.90 -3.25
N SER A 106 -8.21 19.54 -3.69
CA SER A 106 -8.06 20.99 -3.59
C SER A 106 -9.08 21.74 -4.45
N GLN A 107 -9.33 21.30 -5.69
CA GLN A 107 -10.33 21.90 -6.58
C GLN A 107 -11.75 21.81 -6.01
N TYR A 108 -12.09 20.66 -5.40
CA TYR A 108 -13.35 20.49 -4.69
C TYR A 108 -13.47 21.47 -3.50
N LYS A 109 -12.44 21.54 -2.64
CA LYS A 109 -12.43 22.46 -1.48
C LYS A 109 -12.55 23.94 -1.86
N GLN A 110 -12.00 24.33 -3.01
CA GLN A 110 -12.08 25.68 -3.55
C GLN A 110 -13.40 25.97 -4.28
N GLY A 111 -14.27 24.98 -4.44
CA GLY A 111 -15.54 25.11 -5.19
C GLY A 111 -15.36 25.19 -6.71
N ASN A 112 -14.17 24.91 -7.24
CA ASN A 112 -13.92 24.95 -8.68
C ASN A 112 -14.34 23.65 -9.37
N ILE A 113 -15.64 23.54 -9.68
CA ILE A 113 -16.23 22.32 -10.28
C ILE A 113 -15.68 22.02 -11.67
N LYS A 114 -15.40 23.04 -12.49
CA LYS A 114 -14.80 22.85 -13.82
C LYS A 114 -13.38 22.29 -13.71
N GLY A 115 -12.60 22.81 -12.75
CA GLY A 115 -11.27 22.28 -12.44
C GLY A 115 -11.33 20.85 -11.92
N PHE A 116 -12.27 20.55 -11.03
CA PHE A 116 -12.51 19.21 -10.50
C PHE A 116 -12.84 18.20 -11.61
N ASP A 117 -13.78 18.52 -12.51
CA ASP A 117 -14.17 17.66 -13.64
C ASP A 117 -12.98 17.39 -14.58
N LYS A 118 -12.17 18.41 -14.88
CA LYS A 118 -10.96 18.25 -15.69
C LYS A 118 -9.95 17.31 -15.03
N VAL A 119 -9.83 17.35 -13.70
CA VAL A 119 -8.92 16.47 -12.96
C VAL A 119 -9.44 15.03 -12.96
N ILE A 120 -10.73 14.79 -12.73
CA ILE A 120 -11.32 13.44 -12.82
C ILE A 120 -11.09 12.84 -14.20
N LYS A 121 -11.37 13.62 -15.26
CA LYS A 121 -11.17 13.17 -16.65
C LYS A 121 -9.71 12.90 -17.00
N SER A 122 -8.75 13.50 -16.29
CA SER A 122 -7.32 13.23 -16.48
C SER A 122 -6.83 11.96 -15.79
N LEU A 123 -7.63 11.37 -14.90
CA LEU A 123 -7.30 10.19 -14.11
C LEU A 123 -7.98 8.94 -14.70
N THR A 124 -7.92 8.78 -16.02
CA THR A 124 -8.53 7.64 -16.74
C THR A 124 -7.99 6.30 -16.24
N ASP A 125 -6.72 6.27 -15.88
CA ASP A 125 -6.04 5.03 -15.51
C ASP A 125 -6.54 4.48 -14.17
N LEU A 126 -7.11 5.33 -13.32
CA LEU A 126 -7.67 4.93 -12.02
C LEU A 126 -9.16 4.52 -12.10
N ASN A 127 -9.73 4.47 -13.31
CA ASN A 127 -11.12 4.05 -13.57
C ASN A 127 -12.17 4.76 -12.70
N PHE A 128 -11.95 6.05 -12.41
CA PHE A 128 -12.95 6.83 -11.70
C PHE A 128 -14.21 7.01 -12.55
N PRO A 129 -15.41 6.95 -11.94
CA PRO A 129 -16.62 7.28 -12.65
C PRO A 129 -16.54 8.75 -13.13
N PRO A 130 -16.77 9.03 -14.43
CA PRO A 130 -16.78 10.39 -14.92
C PRO A 130 -17.95 11.16 -14.31
N LEU A 131 -17.76 12.47 -14.15
CA LEU A 131 -18.81 13.34 -13.66
C LEU A 131 -19.96 13.39 -14.69
N LYS A 132 -21.15 12.90 -14.32
CA LYS A 132 -22.32 12.87 -15.21
C LYS A 132 -22.91 14.27 -15.39
N THR A 133 -23.07 15.01 -14.30
CA THR A 133 -23.55 16.40 -14.30
C THR A 133 -22.80 17.24 -13.26
N HIS A 134 -22.92 18.57 -13.36
CA HIS A 134 -22.38 19.49 -12.36
C HIS A 134 -23.32 19.70 -11.16
N LYS A 135 -24.29 18.81 -10.97
CA LYS A 135 -25.14 18.82 -9.78
C LYS A 135 -24.34 18.39 -8.55
N LYS A 136 -24.74 18.87 -7.37
CA LYS A 136 -24.00 18.64 -6.12
C LYS A 136 -23.93 17.15 -5.78
N GLU A 137 -24.99 16.40 -6.05
CA GLU A 137 -25.09 14.97 -5.78
C GLU A 137 -24.05 14.19 -6.59
N ASP A 138 -23.89 14.51 -7.88
CA ASP A 138 -22.92 13.86 -8.76
C ASP A 138 -21.47 14.22 -8.39
N ILE A 139 -21.22 15.47 -7.97
CA ILE A 139 -19.90 15.91 -7.51
C ILE A 139 -19.51 15.17 -6.23
N ILE A 140 -20.43 15.05 -5.27
CA ILE A 140 -20.21 14.34 -4.01
C ILE A 140 -20.01 12.84 -4.28
N ALA A 141 -20.85 12.23 -5.13
CA ALA A 141 -20.69 10.84 -5.51
C ALA A 141 -19.32 10.57 -6.13
N ALA A 142 -18.89 11.42 -7.07
CA ALA A 142 -17.58 11.31 -7.71
C ALA A 142 -16.43 11.48 -6.71
N LEU A 143 -16.55 12.40 -5.75
CA LEU A 143 -15.57 12.57 -4.67
C LEU A 143 -15.48 11.31 -3.79
N TYR A 144 -16.63 10.77 -3.35
CA TYR A 144 -16.65 9.55 -2.54
C TYR A 144 -16.08 8.35 -3.28
N SER A 145 -16.43 8.17 -4.56
CA SER A 145 -15.83 7.14 -5.41
C SER A 145 -14.33 7.31 -5.51
N ALA A 146 -13.85 8.55 -5.72
CA ALA A 146 -12.43 8.83 -5.78
C ALA A 146 -11.71 8.48 -4.48
N THR A 147 -12.24 8.91 -3.33
CA THR A 147 -11.66 8.61 -2.01
C THR A 147 -11.70 7.12 -1.68
N SER A 148 -12.72 6.40 -2.12
CA SER A 148 -12.84 4.95 -1.90
C SER A 148 -11.73 4.17 -2.60
N VAL A 149 -11.42 4.49 -3.86
CA VAL A 149 -10.29 3.85 -4.58
C VAL A 149 -8.96 4.26 -3.96
N ILE A 150 -8.79 5.53 -3.53
CA ILE A 150 -7.55 5.98 -2.88
C ILE A 150 -7.31 5.23 -1.57
N SER A 151 -8.36 4.97 -0.79
CA SER A 151 -8.25 4.28 0.49
C SER A 151 -8.25 2.75 0.38
N SER A 152 -8.71 2.18 -0.73
CA SER A 152 -8.90 0.72 -0.86
C SER A 152 -7.65 -0.11 -0.57
N PRO A 153 -6.40 0.27 -0.94
CA PRO A 153 -5.23 -0.53 -0.58
C PRO A 153 -4.98 -0.59 0.93
N LEU A 154 -5.37 0.48 1.63
CA LEU A 154 -5.21 0.63 3.08
C LEU A 154 -6.37 -0.02 3.85
N THR A 155 -7.46 -0.37 3.17
CA THR A 155 -8.57 -1.06 3.80
C THR A 155 -8.30 -2.56 3.93
N ILE A 156 -8.56 -3.09 5.12
CA ILE A 156 -8.60 -4.52 5.38
C ILE A 156 -10.07 -4.93 5.22
N HIS A 157 -10.39 -5.68 4.17
CA HIS A 157 -11.79 -5.98 3.81
C HIS A 157 -12.54 -6.70 4.94
N GLU A 158 -11.86 -7.58 5.68
CA GLU A 158 -12.41 -8.28 6.85
C GLU A 158 -12.77 -7.32 7.97
N HIS A 159 -11.90 -6.34 8.24
CA HIS A 159 -12.13 -5.32 9.26
C HIS A 159 -13.26 -4.35 8.85
N ASN A 160 -13.35 -4.00 7.57
CA ASN A 160 -14.44 -3.18 7.06
C ASN A 160 -15.79 -3.90 7.13
N LYS A 161 -15.84 -5.19 6.82
CA LYS A 161 -17.05 -5.99 6.94
C LYS A 161 -17.50 -6.11 8.40
N GLU A 162 -16.57 -6.37 9.31
CA GLU A 162 -16.84 -6.34 10.75
C GLU A 162 -17.36 -4.98 11.21
N LEU A 163 -16.73 -3.88 10.79
CA LEU A 163 -17.16 -2.52 11.14
C LEU A 163 -18.51 -2.14 10.52
N SER A 164 -18.83 -2.57 9.29
CA SER A 164 -20.07 -2.19 8.62
C SER A 164 -21.26 -3.06 8.99
N GLU A 165 -21.03 -4.34 9.32
CA GLU A 165 -22.10 -5.32 9.59
C GLU A 165 -22.19 -5.64 11.08
N ARG A 166 -21.08 -5.98 11.73
CA ARG A 166 -21.10 -6.41 13.14
C ARG A 166 -21.18 -5.25 14.12
N MET A 167 -20.57 -4.11 13.81
CA MET A 167 -20.63 -2.96 14.72
C MET A 167 -22.06 -2.44 14.90
N PRO A 168 -22.89 -2.26 13.85
CA PRO A 168 -24.28 -1.89 14.02
C PRO A 168 -25.11 -2.94 14.77
N GLU A 169 -24.88 -4.23 14.51
CA GLU A 169 -25.56 -5.32 15.23
C GLU A 169 -25.19 -5.34 16.72
N LEU A 170 -23.90 -5.20 17.04
CA LEU A 170 -23.42 -5.13 18.42
C LEU A 170 -23.98 -3.90 19.12
N LEU A 171 -23.95 -2.73 18.49
CA LEU A 171 -24.52 -1.50 19.04
C LEU A 171 -26.02 -1.64 19.28
N LEU A 172 -26.76 -2.27 18.37
CA LEU A 172 -28.19 -2.51 18.53
C LEU A 172 -28.47 -3.48 19.68
N ASN A 173 -27.68 -4.55 19.81
CA ASN A 173 -27.79 -5.50 20.91
C ASN A 173 -27.48 -4.85 22.26
N LEU A 174 -26.45 -4.01 22.33
CA LEU A 174 -26.10 -3.27 23.55
C LEU A 174 -27.14 -2.20 23.88
N TYR A 175 -27.68 -1.51 22.87
CA TYR A 175 -28.75 -0.53 23.06
C TYR A 175 -30.04 -1.17 23.58
N THR A 176 -30.37 -2.39 23.13
CA THR A 176 -31.58 -3.10 23.55
C THR A 176 -31.42 -3.83 24.89
N GLY A 177 -30.26 -4.41 25.18
CA GLY A 177 -30.02 -5.18 26.41
C GLY A 177 -29.38 -4.40 27.57
N HIS A 178 -28.60 -3.36 27.27
CA HIS A 178 -27.76 -2.65 28.24
C HIS A 178 -27.72 -1.13 27.98
N ASN A 179 -28.86 -0.55 27.65
CA ASN A 179 -29.00 0.86 27.23
C ASN A 179 -28.33 1.86 28.20
N ASN A 180 -28.58 1.72 29.51
CA ASN A 180 -28.05 2.65 30.51
C ASN A 180 -26.51 2.64 30.54
N ASN A 181 -25.88 1.45 30.47
CA ASN A 181 -24.42 1.32 30.47
C ASN A 181 -23.82 1.87 29.17
N LEU A 182 -24.50 1.67 28.04
CA LEU A 182 -24.07 2.20 26.76
C LEU A 182 -24.15 3.74 26.74
N SER A 183 -25.24 4.32 27.26
CA SER A 183 -25.40 5.77 27.40
C SER A 183 -24.34 6.36 28.31
N GLU A 184 -24.12 5.76 29.48
CA GLU A 184 -23.11 6.21 30.45
C GLU A 184 -21.69 6.14 29.87
N PHE A 185 -21.40 5.11 29.07
CA PHE A 185 -20.14 5.01 28.32
C PHE A 185 -19.99 6.14 27.28
N PHE A 186 -21.02 6.42 26.46
CA PHE A 186 -20.96 7.52 25.49
C PHE A 186 -20.88 8.90 26.16
N ASP A 187 -21.56 9.09 27.30
CA ASP A 187 -21.48 10.30 28.11
C ASP A 187 -20.06 10.48 28.68
N SER A 188 -19.41 9.40 29.09
CA SER A 188 -18.01 9.41 29.54
C SER A 188 -17.03 9.79 28.42
N LEU A 189 -17.27 9.33 27.19
CA LEU A 189 -16.46 9.69 26.01
C LEU A 189 -16.64 11.17 25.63
N CYS A 190 -17.88 11.69 25.71
CA CYS A 190 -18.16 13.10 25.51
C CYS A 190 -17.46 13.97 26.57
N CYS A 191 -17.48 13.57 27.84
CA CYS A 191 -16.75 14.27 28.92
C CYS A 191 -15.22 14.25 28.73
N LEU A 192 -14.67 13.15 28.20
CA LEU A 192 -13.24 13.01 27.89
C LEU A 192 -12.79 14.00 26.81
N LYS A 193 -13.64 14.25 25.80
CA LYS A 193 -13.38 15.22 24.73
C LYS A 193 -13.29 16.65 25.26
N TYR A 194 -14.02 17.00 26.32
CA TYR A 194 -13.89 18.30 26.97
C TYR A 194 -12.60 18.43 27.78
N LYS A 195 -12.07 17.35 28.38
CA LYS A 195 -10.80 17.39 29.14
C LYS A 195 -9.56 17.59 28.26
N LEU A 196 -9.56 17.06 27.04
CA LEU A 196 -8.42 17.21 26.11
C LEU A 196 -8.29 18.62 25.52
N THR A 197 -9.37 19.42 25.55
CA THR A 197 -9.35 20.83 25.09
C THR A 197 -8.83 21.81 26.15
N TYR A 198 -8.75 21.40 27.43
CA TYR A 198 -8.21 22.21 28.54
C TYR A 198 -6.75 21.86 28.91
N LEU A 199 -6.09 21.02 28.12
CA LEU A 199 -4.68 20.63 28.30
C LEU A 199 -3.75 21.18 27.20
N TYR A 200 -4.21 22.16 26.43
CA TYR A 200 -3.40 22.99 25.54
C TYR A 200 -3.52 24.47 25.92
#